data_AF-A0A958QE23-F1
#
_entry.id   AF-A0A958QE23-F1
#
_cell.length_a   1.000
_cell.length_b   1.000
_cell.length_c   1.000
_cell.angle_alpha   90.00
_cell.angle_beta   90.00
_cell.angle_gamma   90.00
#
_symmetry.space_group_name_H-M   'P 1'
#
loop_
_entity.id
_entity.type
_entity.pdbx_description
1 polymer ?
#
loop_
_entity_poly.entity_id
_entity_poly.type
_entity_poly.pdbx_seq_one_letter_code
_entity_poly.pdbx_strand_id
1 'polypeptide(L)'
;MPLRTCSDTVFFNRQRPCLEYEIKRCAGPCCLPVDRADYQRWLRQAEAILQGKSRSVIDELTRQMNVASENLFFEEAAFLRDKIAFLEKFASEKHLVSFQGEDRDVFAIYRESTLVSVSVLFVRNGRVAGNRNFSFTDVIVSDEELLAAVLQQFYEKQAELPPEIILPQSIEEDTVIQQYLGDLRGAAFNLVVPKKGIRYRLLQLAELNAKQHFIERFNTQDRNSQMLSMLAEMFSLKQVPRRIECVDISNFQGTDIVASVVAFTDGIPDKEGYKRYKVRAQGKPDDFASIYEIVSRRVDRGKKEEDLPDLFV
;
A
#
# COMPACT_ATOMS: atom_id res chain seq x y z
N MET A 1 3.23 0.11 17.69
CA MET A 1 3.22 -0.28 19.12
C MET A 1 2.57 -1.64 19.23
N PRO A 2 3.21 -2.65 19.84
CA PRO A 2 2.76 -4.05 19.74
C PRO A 2 1.68 -4.40 20.76
N LEU A 3 0.49 -3.81 20.62
CA LEU A 3 -0.65 -4.01 21.53
C LEU A 3 -1.54 -5.17 21.07
N ARG A 4 -2.19 -5.86 22.01
CA ARG A 4 -3.18 -6.90 21.71
C ARG A 4 -4.43 -6.27 21.09
N THR A 5 -4.96 -6.94 20.06
CA THR A 5 -6.21 -6.59 19.38
C THR A 5 -7.24 -7.73 19.43
N CYS A 6 -6.87 -8.90 19.98
CA CYS A 6 -7.74 -10.06 20.10
C CYS A 6 -8.74 -9.95 21.26
N SER A 7 -9.89 -10.64 21.11
CA SER A 7 -10.89 -10.75 22.18
C SER A 7 -10.38 -11.56 23.37
N ASP A 8 -10.98 -11.36 24.55
CA ASP A 8 -10.57 -12.04 25.77
C ASP A 8 -10.69 -13.57 25.67
N THR A 9 -11.75 -14.08 25.02
CA THR A 9 -11.91 -15.52 24.78
C THR A 9 -10.75 -16.11 23.96
N VAL A 10 -10.27 -15.38 22.96
CA VAL A 10 -9.12 -15.80 22.14
C VAL A 10 -7.82 -15.65 22.92
N PHE A 11 -7.70 -14.61 23.76
CA PHE A 11 -6.54 -14.36 24.60
C PHE A 11 -6.29 -15.49 25.60
N PHE A 12 -7.32 -15.92 26.34
CA PHE A 12 -7.18 -16.94 27.39
C PHE A 12 -6.98 -18.36 26.86
N ASN A 13 -7.49 -18.68 25.66
CA ASN A 13 -7.42 -20.02 25.09
C ASN A 13 -6.24 -20.22 24.12
N ARG A 14 -5.41 -19.19 23.91
CA ARG A 14 -4.29 -19.22 22.96
C ARG A 14 -3.05 -19.86 23.57
N GLN A 15 -2.59 -20.96 22.98
CA GLN A 15 -1.35 -21.64 23.41
C GLN A 15 -0.13 -21.41 22.50
N ARG A 16 -0.34 -20.85 21.30
CA ARG A 16 0.74 -20.59 20.33
C ARG A 16 0.66 -19.16 19.80
N PRO A 17 1.80 -18.53 19.44
CA PRO A 17 1.82 -17.21 18.83
C PRO A 17 0.90 -17.14 17.61
N CYS A 18 0.23 -16.00 17.46
CA CYS A 18 -0.64 -15.73 16.32
C CYS A 18 0.08 -14.90 15.26
N LEU A 19 -0.56 -14.77 14.09
CA LEU A 19 -0.04 -13.98 12.98
C LEU A 19 0.32 -12.55 13.40
N GLU A 20 -0.48 -11.91 14.26
CA GLU A 20 -0.20 -10.55 14.78
C GLU A 20 1.13 -10.45 15.53
N TYR A 21 1.56 -11.51 16.22
CA TYR A 21 2.89 -11.55 16.83
C TYR A 21 4.00 -11.75 15.77
N GLU A 22 3.78 -12.65 14.82
CA GLU A 22 4.75 -12.96 13.76
C GLU A 22 5.07 -11.73 12.90
N ILE A 23 4.05 -10.92 12.60
CA ILE A 23 4.17 -9.65 11.87
C ILE A 23 4.50 -8.44 12.78
N LYS A 24 4.85 -8.70 14.05
CA LYS A 24 5.30 -7.69 15.04
C LYS A 24 4.26 -6.59 15.38
N ARG A 25 2.98 -6.86 15.15
CA ARG A 25 1.85 -5.99 15.54
C ARG A 25 1.35 -6.21 16.96
N CYS A 26 1.64 -7.36 17.56
CA CYS A 26 1.31 -7.69 18.94
C CYS A 26 2.53 -8.29 19.66
N ALA A 27 2.72 -7.97 20.95
CA ALA A 27 3.83 -8.52 21.74
C ALA A 27 3.61 -9.99 22.13
N GLY A 28 2.44 -10.56 21.83
CA GLY A 28 2.09 -11.94 22.16
C GLY A 28 1.87 -12.23 23.65
N PRO A 29 1.32 -11.32 24.49
CA PRO A 29 1.21 -11.55 25.94
C PRO A 29 0.30 -12.73 26.33
N CYS A 30 -0.43 -13.33 25.38
CA CYS A 30 -1.24 -14.53 25.61
C CYS A 30 -0.43 -15.83 25.75
N CYS A 31 0.76 -15.91 25.14
CA CYS A 31 1.56 -17.13 25.10
C CYS A 31 3.06 -16.90 25.30
N LEU A 32 3.50 -15.65 25.42
CA LEU A 32 4.90 -15.27 25.61
C LEU A 32 5.07 -14.36 26.83
N PRO A 33 6.23 -14.39 27.51
CA PRO A 33 6.52 -13.50 28.62
C PRO A 33 6.72 -12.07 28.09
N VAL A 34 5.81 -11.15 28.47
CA VAL A 34 5.89 -9.72 28.15
C VAL A 34 5.89 -8.92 29.45
N ASP A 35 6.85 -8.02 29.60
CA ASP A 35 6.95 -7.17 30.78
C ASP A 35 5.74 -6.20 30.86
N ARG A 36 5.14 -6.14 32.04
CA ARG A 36 3.94 -5.34 32.29
C ARG A 36 4.22 -3.83 32.20
N ALA A 37 5.39 -3.37 32.63
CA ALA A 37 5.79 -1.97 32.58
C ALA A 37 5.99 -1.50 31.13
N ASP A 38 6.61 -2.33 30.28
CA ASP A 38 6.76 -2.05 28.86
C ASP A 38 5.41 -2.03 28.14
N TYR A 39 4.54 -2.99 28.44
CA TYR A 39 3.21 -3.04 27.87
C TYR A 39 2.36 -1.82 28.28
N GLN A 40 2.44 -1.39 29.54
CA GLN A 40 1.80 -0.15 30.01
C GLN A 40 2.35 1.10 29.35
N ARG A 41 3.64 1.16 29.04
CA ARG A 41 4.25 2.28 28.31
C ARG A 41 3.67 2.38 26.91
N TRP A 42 3.53 1.28 26.18
CA TRP A 42 2.90 1.26 24.86
C TRP A 42 1.41 1.62 24.93
N LEU A 43 0.70 1.19 25.98
CA LEU A 43 -0.69 1.55 26.21
C LEU A 43 -0.84 3.09 26.34
N ARG A 44 -0.03 3.71 27.20
CA ARG A 44 -0.03 5.19 27.37
C ARG A 44 0.32 5.95 26.09
N GLN A 45 1.22 5.41 25.27
CA GLN A 45 1.55 6.00 23.97
C GLN A 45 0.39 5.89 22.98
N ALA A 46 -0.32 4.76 22.97
CA ALA A 46 -1.51 4.58 22.14
C ALA A 46 -2.67 5.46 22.61
N GLU A 47 -2.91 5.56 23.92
CA GLU A 47 -3.88 6.50 24.50
C GLU A 47 -3.58 7.95 24.10
N ALA A 48 -2.31 8.35 24.15
CA ALA A 48 -1.88 9.69 23.74
C ALA A 48 -2.10 9.99 22.25
N ILE A 49 -2.05 8.97 21.38
CA ILE A 49 -2.33 9.09 19.95
C ILE A 49 -3.85 9.16 19.71
N LEU A 50 -4.62 8.31 20.39
CA LEU A 50 -6.09 8.24 20.29
C LEU A 50 -6.80 9.48 20.85
N GLN A 51 -6.12 10.22 21.76
CA GLN A 51 -6.59 11.50 22.29
C GLN A 51 -6.41 12.70 21.34
N GLY A 52 -6.03 12.47 20.07
CA GLY A 52 -6.14 13.49 19.03
C GLY A 52 -4.96 14.47 18.94
N LYS A 53 -3.72 13.97 19.07
CA LYS A 53 -2.51 14.77 18.88
C LYS A 53 -2.19 14.94 17.39
N SER A 54 -2.93 15.81 16.68
CA SER A 54 -2.61 16.27 15.32
C SER A 54 -1.16 16.79 15.18
N ARG A 55 -0.55 17.17 16.30
CA ARG A 55 0.84 17.61 16.42
C ARG A 55 1.85 16.54 16.01
N SER A 56 1.63 15.25 16.33
CA SER A 56 2.63 14.21 16.00
C SER A 56 2.72 13.90 14.51
N VAL A 57 1.63 14.10 13.76
CA VAL A 57 1.61 13.94 12.30
C VAL A 57 2.30 15.13 11.62
N ILE A 58 2.06 16.34 12.15
CA ILE A 58 2.75 17.55 11.70
C ILE A 58 4.25 17.43 11.97
N ASP A 59 4.65 17.01 13.18
CA ASP A 59 6.05 16.86 13.57
C ASP A 59 6.80 15.87 12.65
N GLU A 60 6.14 14.78 12.25
CA GLU A 60 6.72 13.79 11.32
C GLU A 60 6.85 14.34 9.89
N LEU A 61 5.82 15.04 9.38
CA LEU A 61 5.90 15.67 8.06
C LEU A 61 6.94 16.79 8.03
N THR A 62 7.08 17.56 9.11
CA THR A 62 8.15 18.56 9.26
C THR A 62 9.53 17.91 9.21
N ARG A 63 9.69 16.75 9.85
CA ARG A 63 10.94 15.99 9.78
C ARG A 63 11.26 15.57 8.35
N GLN A 64 10.28 15.00 7.64
CA GLN A 64 10.44 14.58 6.24
C GLN A 64 10.76 15.76 5.32
N MET A 65 10.10 16.90 5.52
CA MET A 65 10.37 18.13 4.76
C MET A 65 11.81 18.60 4.94
N ASN A 66 12.31 18.61 6.19
CA ASN A 66 13.68 19.01 6.48
C ASN A 66 14.69 18.06 5.82
N VAL A 67 14.45 16.75 5.88
CA VAL A 67 15.30 15.75 5.20
C VAL A 67 15.30 15.95 3.68
N ALA A 68 14.14 16.21 3.06
CA ALA A 68 14.06 16.49 1.63
C ALA A 68 14.82 17.78 1.26
N SER A 69 14.72 18.82 2.10
CA SER A 69 15.46 20.07 1.91
C SER A 69 16.98 19.89 2.08
N GLU A 70 17.43 19.09 3.06
CA GLU A 70 18.85 18.77 3.27
C GLU A 70 19.43 18.00 2.09
N ASN A 71 18.64 17.11 1.47
CA ASN A 71 19.03 16.34 0.29
C ASN A 71 18.83 17.10 -1.04
N LEU A 72 18.53 18.40 -1.00
CA LEU A 72 18.33 19.27 -2.18
C LEU A 72 17.11 18.89 -3.06
N PHE A 73 16.13 18.16 -2.51
CA PHE A 73 14.85 17.84 -3.19
C PHE A 73 13.82 18.95 -2.93
N PHE A 74 14.03 20.10 -3.55
CA PHE A 74 13.23 21.31 -3.29
C PHE A 74 11.75 21.19 -3.64
N GLU A 75 11.40 20.43 -4.68
CA GLU A 75 9.99 20.21 -5.06
C GLU A 75 9.25 19.38 -4.00
N GLU A 76 9.88 18.33 -3.50
CA GLU A 76 9.34 17.47 -2.45
C GLU A 76 9.23 18.24 -1.11
N ALA A 77 10.24 19.03 -0.77
CA ALA A 77 10.20 19.89 0.42
C ALA A 77 9.09 20.96 0.32
N ALA A 78 8.90 21.58 -0.85
CA ALA A 78 7.82 22.54 -1.07
C ALA A 78 6.44 21.88 -0.93
N PHE A 79 6.27 20.66 -1.47
CA PHE A 79 5.04 19.90 -1.34
C PHE A 79 4.74 19.54 0.13
N LEU A 80 5.73 19.05 0.87
CA LEU A 80 5.57 18.71 2.30
C LEU A 80 5.27 19.95 3.14
N ARG A 81 5.91 21.09 2.84
CA ARG A 81 5.61 22.38 3.47
C ARG A 81 4.15 22.76 3.27
N ASP A 82 3.64 22.67 2.04
CA ASP A 82 2.27 23.05 1.73
C ASP A 82 1.26 22.10 2.41
N LYS A 83 1.62 20.81 2.53
CA LYS A 83 0.86 19.80 3.28
C LYS A 83 0.83 20.08 4.79
N ILE A 84 1.96 20.46 5.38
CA ILE A 84 2.05 20.90 6.79
C ILE A 84 1.16 22.13 7.01
N ALA A 85 1.29 23.15 6.15
CA ALA A 85 0.50 24.38 6.26
C ALA A 85 -1.01 24.11 6.18
N PHE A 86 -1.43 23.17 5.33
CA PHE A 86 -2.82 22.71 5.25
C PHE A 86 -3.27 22.04 6.55
N LEU A 87 -2.47 21.11 7.09
CA LEU A 87 -2.78 20.40 8.34
C LEU A 87 -2.77 21.33 9.56
N GLU A 88 -1.88 22.32 9.60
CA GLU A 88 -1.83 23.35 10.63
C GLU A 88 -3.03 24.28 10.57
N LYS A 89 -3.46 24.72 9.37
CA LYS A 89 -4.73 25.45 9.21
C LYS A 89 -5.93 24.62 9.66
N PHE A 90 -5.94 23.33 9.32
CA PHE A 90 -6.97 22.40 9.74
C PHE A 90 -7.01 22.20 11.27
N ALA A 91 -5.85 22.21 11.92
CA ALA A 91 -5.73 22.03 13.37
C ALA A 91 -5.93 23.32 14.20
N SER A 92 -5.66 24.49 13.62
CA SER A 92 -5.67 25.79 14.32
C SER A 92 -7.03 26.48 14.36
N GLU A 93 -7.94 26.15 13.43
CA GLU A 93 -9.33 26.60 13.53
C GLU A 93 -10.01 25.84 14.69
N LYS A 94 -10.25 26.56 15.79
CA LYS A 94 -11.01 26.13 16.98
C LYS A 94 -12.47 25.79 16.65
N HIS A 95 -12.69 24.77 15.83
CA HIS A 95 -13.79 23.86 16.04
C HIS A 95 -13.19 22.58 16.58
N LEU A 96 -13.29 22.43 17.91
CA LEU A 96 -13.64 21.15 18.50
C LEU A 96 -14.91 20.69 17.79
N VAL A 97 -14.79 20.13 16.58
CA VAL A 97 -15.86 19.40 15.95
C VAL A 97 -15.92 18.12 16.76
N SER A 98 -16.79 18.14 17.78
CA SER A 98 -17.67 17.02 18.02
C SER A 98 -18.12 16.52 16.66
N PHE A 99 -17.41 15.56 16.10
CA PHE A 99 -17.92 14.73 15.03
C PHE A 99 -19.15 14.07 15.65
N GLN A 100 -20.34 14.60 15.37
CA GLN A 100 -21.51 13.76 15.37
C GLN A 100 -21.20 12.72 14.29
N GLY A 101 -20.72 11.57 14.79
CA GLY A 101 -19.80 10.69 14.09
C GLY A 101 -20.54 9.85 13.09
N GLU A 102 -20.23 10.08 11.82
CA GLU A 102 -20.61 9.19 10.73
C GLU A 102 -19.34 8.78 10.00
N ASP A 103 -19.29 7.50 9.69
CA ASP A 103 -18.25 6.91 8.89
C ASP A 103 -18.42 7.39 7.45
N ARG A 104 -17.31 7.72 6.79
CA ARG A 104 -17.29 8.20 5.42
C ARG A 104 -16.08 7.67 4.69
N ASP A 105 -16.26 7.39 3.40
CA ASP A 105 -15.15 7.11 2.50
C ASP A 105 -15.08 8.22 1.47
N VAL A 106 -13.89 8.79 1.29
CA VAL A 106 -13.67 9.94 0.41
C VAL A 106 -12.74 9.52 -0.71
N PHE A 107 -13.27 9.47 -1.92
CA PHE A 107 -12.53 9.12 -3.12
C PHE A 107 -12.00 10.40 -3.77
N ALA A 108 -10.79 10.32 -4.32
CA ALA A 108 -10.20 11.38 -5.12
C ALA A 108 -9.32 10.79 -6.21
N ILE A 109 -9.24 11.50 -7.33
CA ILE A 109 -8.46 11.13 -8.51
C ILE A 109 -7.42 12.20 -8.78
N TYR A 110 -6.23 11.75 -9.18
CA TYR A 110 -5.22 12.58 -9.82
C TYR A 110 -4.75 11.89 -11.11
N ARG A 111 -4.83 12.61 -12.23
CA ARG A 111 -4.55 12.08 -13.57
C ARG A 111 -3.59 12.99 -14.32
N GLU A 112 -2.62 12.37 -14.99
CA GLU A 112 -1.81 13.02 -16.02
C GLU A 112 -1.76 12.10 -17.26
N SER A 113 -2.38 12.55 -18.36
CA SER A 113 -2.50 11.75 -19.59
C SER A 113 -3.18 10.39 -19.33
N THR A 114 -2.50 9.27 -19.58
CA THR A 114 -2.97 7.90 -19.39
C THR A 114 -2.64 7.32 -18.01
N LEU A 115 -1.91 8.06 -17.19
CA LEU A 115 -1.52 7.65 -15.84
C LEU A 115 -2.51 8.22 -14.84
N VAL A 116 -3.00 7.36 -13.94
CA VAL A 116 -3.98 7.76 -12.94
C VAL A 116 -3.63 7.20 -11.57
N SER A 117 -3.82 8.02 -10.54
CA SER A 117 -3.73 7.67 -9.14
C SER A 117 -5.06 7.95 -8.46
N VAL A 118 -5.56 7.00 -7.69
CA VAL A 118 -6.81 7.13 -6.94
C VAL A 118 -6.51 6.95 -5.46
N SER A 119 -6.97 7.86 -4.62
CA SER A 119 -6.85 7.77 -3.16
C SER A 119 -8.24 7.64 -2.53
N VAL A 120 -8.38 6.68 -1.62
CA VAL A 120 -9.55 6.53 -0.77
C VAL A 120 -9.14 6.87 0.66
N LEU A 121 -9.69 7.96 1.19
CA LEU A 121 -9.48 8.40 2.56
C LEU A 121 -10.62 7.88 3.44
N PHE A 122 -10.27 7.10 4.46
CA PHE A 122 -11.22 6.54 5.41
C PHE A 122 -11.42 7.51 6.58
N VAL A 123 -12.67 7.90 6.80
CA VAL A 123 -13.09 8.67 7.97
C VAL A 123 -13.97 7.76 8.83
N ARG A 124 -13.58 7.52 10.07
CA ARG A 124 -14.34 6.68 11.02
C ARG A 124 -14.56 7.42 12.32
N ASN A 125 -15.80 7.43 12.81
CA ASN A 125 -16.23 8.30 13.92
C ASN A 125 -15.79 9.76 13.71
N GLY A 126 -15.83 10.19 12.45
CA GLY A 126 -15.39 11.50 11.99
C GLY A 126 -13.88 11.75 11.99
N ARG A 127 -13.04 10.88 12.52
CA ARG A 127 -11.59 11.03 12.43
C ARG A 127 -11.04 10.33 11.19
N VAL A 128 -9.99 10.88 10.59
CA VAL A 128 -9.25 10.19 9.53
C VAL A 128 -8.61 8.93 10.13
N ALA A 129 -9.06 7.77 9.68
CA ALA A 129 -8.57 6.46 10.11
C ALA A 129 -7.37 5.98 9.27
N GLY A 130 -7.27 6.44 8.02
CA GLY A 130 -6.18 6.11 7.10
C GLY A 130 -6.53 6.43 5.66
N ASN A 131 -5.67 6.02 4.73
CA ASN A 131 -5.95 6.06 3.30
C ASN A 131 -5.54 4.76 2.61
N ARG A 132 -6.02 4.57 1.38
CA ARG A 132 -5.58 3.51 0.48
C ARG A 132 -5.45 4.09 -0.92
N ASN A 133 -4.31 3.84 -1.55
CA ASN A 133 -4.01 4.37 -2.86
C ASN A 133 -3.96 3.26 -3.90
N PHE A 134 -4.32 3.62 -5.13
CA PHE A 134 -4.30 2.76 -6.31
C PHE A 134 -3.64 3.54 -7.45
N SER A 135 -2.90 2.85 -8.30
CA SER A 135 -2.30 3.42 -9.51
C SER A 135 -2.68 2.60 -10.72
N PHE A 136 -3.02 3.28 -11.80
CA PHE A 136 -3.42 2.69 -13.06
C PHE A 136 -2.59 3.31 -14.20
N THR A 137 -2.20 2.49 -15.16
CA THR A 137 -1.54 2.91 -16.41
C THR A 137 -2.48 2.66 -17.57
N ASP A 138 -2.22 3.30 -18.71
CA ASP A 138 -2.96 3.08 -19.96
C ASP A 138 -4.47 3.33 -19.84
N VAL A 139 -4.87 4.25 -18.97
CA VAL A 139 -6.27 4.62 -18.76
C VAL A 139 -6.72 5.57 -19.87
N ILE A 140 -7.63 5.09 -20.71
CA ILE A 140 -8.20 5.84 -21.83
C ILE A 140 -9.62 6.33 -21.51
N VAL A 141 -10.31 5.68 -20.58
CA VAL A 141 -11.67 6.01 -20.13
C VAL A 141 -11.73 7.37 -19.41
N SER A 142 -12.95 7.88 -19.23
CA SER A 142 -13.20 9.10 -18.46
C SER A 142 -12.99 8.87 -16.96
N ASP A 143 -12.86 9.96 -16.20
CA ASP A 143 -12.68 9.87 -14.75
C ASP A 143 -13.97 9.40 -14.06
N GLU A 144 -15.14 9.68 -14.65
CA GLU A 144 -16.45 9.18 -14.23
C GLU A 144 -16.52 7.65 -14.33
N GLU A 145 -16.16 7.10 -15.48
CA GLU A 145 -16.12 5.65 -15.73
C GLU A 145 -15.09 4.95 -14.83
N LEU A 146 -13.93 5.58 -14.65
CA LEU A 146 -12.90 5.05 -13.76
C LEU A 146 -13.37 5.03 -12.29
N LEU A 147 -13.99 6.10 -11.80
CA LEU A 147 -14.56 6.15 -10.44
C LEU A 147 -15.59 5.05 -10.22
N ALA A 148 -16.49 4.86 -11.19
CA ALA A 148 -17.50 3.81 -11.18
C ALA A 148 -16.89 2.42 -11.02
N ALA A 149 -15.92 2.08 -11.87
CA ALA A 149 -15.21 0.80 -11.81
C ALA A 149 -14.44 0.62 -10.49
N VAL A 150 -13.77 1.67 -10.01
CA VAL A 150 -13.02 1.63 -8.75
C VAL A 150 -13.96 1.42 -7.56
N LEU A 151 -15.09 2.13 -7.49
CA LEU A 151 -16.09 1.96 -6.43
C LEU A 151 -16.59 0.51 -6.37
N GLN A 152 -16.98 -0.05 -7.52
CA GLN A 152 -17.48 -1.42 -7.61
C GLN A 152 -16.43 -2.42 -7.11
N GLN A 153 -15.22 -2.37 -7.67
CA GLN A 153 -14.15 -3.31 -7.31
C GLN A 153 -13.66 -3.15 -5.87
N PHE A 154 -13.71 -1.92 -5.35
CA PHE A 154 -13.29 -1.61 -3.99
C PHE A 154 -14.22 -2.24 -2.95
N TYR A 155 -15.54 -2.04 -3.08
CA TYR A 155 -16.52 -2.57 -2.13
C TYR A 155 -16.84 -4.04 -2.35
N GLU A 156 -16.63 -4.60 -3.56
CA GLU A 156 -16.71 -6.05 -3.76
C GLU A 156 -15.74 -6.81 -2.84
N LYS A 157 -14.55 -6.24 -2.59
CA LYS A 157 -13.51 -6.82 -1.72
C LYS A 157 -13.61 -6.39 -0.26
N GLN A 158 -14.38 -5.35 0.06
CA GLN A 158 -14.53 -4.79 1.41
C GLN A 158 -16.00 -4.64 1.78
N ALA A 159 -16.48 -5.50 2.69
CA ALA A 159 -17.88 -5.56 3.09
C ALA A 159 -18.39 -4.34 3.90
N GLU A 160 -17.52 -3.44 4.36
CA GLU A 160 -17.93 -2.29 5.19
C GLU A 160 -18.12 -1.03 4.35
N LEU A 161 -19.33 -0.84 3.83
CA LEU A 161 -19.75 0.37 3.14
C LEU A 161 -20.30 1.41 4.15
N PRO A 162 -19.74 2.64 4.20
CA PRO A 162 -20.16 3.67 5.16
C PRO A 162 -21.49 4.36 4.79
N PRO A 163 -22.14 5.06 5.73
CA PRO A 163 -23.35 5.86 5.47
C PRO A 163 -23.20 6.95 4.41
N GLU A 164 -21.99 7.45 4.20
CA GLU A 164 -21.75 8.51 3.23
C GLU A 164 -20.46 8.25 2.46
N ILE A 165 -20.53 8.37 1.14
CA ILE A 165 -19.39 8.30 0.24
C ILE A 165 -19.25 9.66 -0.43
N ILE A 166 -18.05 10.22 -0.37
CA ILE A 166 -17.73 11.52 -0.97
C ILE A 166 -16.92 11.29 -2.24
N LEU A 167 -17.37 11.88 -3.34
CA LEU A 167 -16.75 11.79 -4.66
C LEU A 167 -16.28 13.18 -5.14
N PRO A 168 -15.26 13.25 -6.03
CA PRO A 168 -14.82 14.51 -6.62
C PRO A 168 -15.82 15.03 -7.67
N GLN A 169 -16.56 14.11 -8.31
CA GLN A 169 -17.55 14.40 -9.34
C GLN A 169 -18.66 13.34 -9.33
N SER A 170 -19.78 13.64 -10.00
CA SER A 170 -20.86 12.69 -10.23
C SER A 170 -20.43 11.63 -11.25
N ILE A 171 -20.99 10.43 -11.14
CA ILE A 171 -20.75 9.32 -12.08
C ILE A 171 -21.98 9.14 -12.97
N GLU A 172 -21.78 8.87 -14.26
CA GLU A 172 -22.90 8.77 -15.22
C GLU A 172 -23.87 7.62 -14.90
N GLU A 173 -23.35 6.51 -14.36
CA GLU A 173 -24.12 5.33 -13.95
C GLU A 173 -24.56 5.39 -12.48
N ASP A 174 -24.81 6.60 -11.94
CA ASP A 174 -25.16 6.84 -10.54
C ASP A 174 -26.28 5.91 -10.04
N THR A 175 -27.28 5.60 -10.86
CA THR A 175 -28.43 4.76 -10.45
C THR A 175 -28.09 3.28 -10.28
N VAL A 176 -27.29 2.71 -11.19
CA VAL A 176 -26.90 1.29 -11.16
C VAL A 176 -25.93 1.04 -10.01
N ILE A 177 -24.96 1.94 -9.85
CA ILE A 177 -23.98 1.86 -8.77
C ILE A 177 -24.63 2.10 -7.42
N GLN A 178 -25.57 3.05 -7.33
CA GLN A 178 -26.34 3.24 -6.10
C GLN A 178 -27.14 2.01 -5.71
N GLN A 179 -27.77 1.35 -6.68
CA GLN A 179 -28.51 0.12 -6.41
C GLN A 179 -27.56 -1.00 -5.96
N TYR A 180 -26.47 -1.25 -6.69
CA TYR A 180 -25.48 -2.27 -6.34
C TYR A 180 -24.88 -2.07 -4.95
N LEU A 181 -24.41 -0.85 -4.65
CA LEU A 181 -23.83 -0.51 -3.35
C LEU A 181 -24.88 -0.52 -2.23
N GLY A 182 -26.12 -0.15 -2.54
CA GLY A 182 -27.26 -0.22 -1.63
C GLY A 182 -27.59 -1.65 -1.23
N ASP A 183 -27.63 -2.56 -2.21
CA ASP A 183 -27.84 -3.99 -2.02
C ASP A 183 -26.69 -4.62 -1.22
N LEU A 184 -25.44 -4.24 -1.52
CA LEU A 184 -24.25 -4.71 -0.81
C LEU A 184 -24.24 -4.27 0.65
N ARG A 185 -24.70 -3.06 0.95
CA ARG A 185 -24.78 -2.55 2.33
C ARG A 185 -26.00 -3.06 3.09
N GLY A 186 -27.13 -3.29 2.41
CA GLY A 186 -28.42 -3.58 3.05
C GLY A 186 -29.02 -2.42 3.86
N ALA A 187 -28.50 -1.20 3.69
CA ALA A 187 -28.98 0.01 4.37
C ALA A 187 -28.78 1.27 3.51
N ALA A 188 -29.61 2.30 3.75
CA ALA A 188 -29.57 3.56 3.00
C ALA A 188 -28.24 4.30 3.18
N PHE A 189 -27.59 4.66 2.08
CA PHE A 189 -26.34 5.42 2.03
C PHE A 189 -26.47 6.61 1.08
N ASN A 190 -25.56 7.58 1.20
CA ASN A 190 -25.54 8.77 0.37
C ASN A 190 -24.24 8.88 -0.43
N LEU A 191 -24.35 9.13 -1.73
CA LEU A 191 -23.25 9.64 -2.55
C LEU A 191 -23.30 11.17 -2.57
N VAL A 192 -22.19 11.82 -2.26
CA VAL A 192 -22.13 13.27 -2.11
C VAL A 192 -20.95 13.85 -2.90
N VAL A 193 -21.24 14.86 -3.71
CA VAL A 193 -20.22 15.67 -4.41
C VAL A 193 -20.17 17.05 -3.76
N PRO A 194 -19.27 17.29 -2.80
CA PRO A 194 -19.26 18.52 -2.03
C PRO A 194 -18.62 19.67 -2.79
N LYS A 195 -19.21 20.87 -2.71
CA LYS A 195 -18.66 22.10 -3.30
C LYS A 195 -18.02 23.05 -2.28
N LYS A 196 -18.31 22.88 -1.00
CA LYS A 196 -17.79 23.71 0.10
C LYS A 196 -17.94 23.01 1.46
N GLY A 197 -17.29 23.57 2.48
CA GLY A 197 -17.42 23.10 3.87
C GLY A 197 -16.52 21.91 4.20
N ILE A 198 -16.89 21.17 5.25
CA ILE A 198 -16.04 20.09 5.82
C ILE A 198 -15.84 18.94 4.83
N ARG A 199 -16.92 18.49 4.15
CA ARG A 199 -16.84 17.43 3.13
C ARG A 199 -15.88 17.79 2.00
N TYR A 200 -15.91 19.05 1.55
CA TYR A 200 -14.98 19.55 0.53
C TYR A 200 -13.53 19.57 1.03
N ARG A 201 -13.28 19.94 2.30
CA ARG A 201 -11.94 19.87 2.90
C ARG A 201 -11.40 18.43 2.97
N LEU A 202 -12.25 17.45 3.27
CA LEU A 202 -11.86 16.03 3.24
C LEU A 202 -11.53 15.57 1.82
N LEU A 203 -12.31 16.01 0.83
CA LEU A 203 -12.03 15.74 -0.57
C LEU A 203 -10.67 16.30 -0.99
N GLN A 204 -10.36 17.56 -0.65
CA GLN A 204 -9.05 18.17 -0.93
C GLN A 204 -7.90 17.39 -0.28
N LEU A 205 -8.08 16.87 0.93
CA LEU A 205 -7.07 16.03 1.57
C LEU A 205 -6.86 14.70 0.82
N ALA A 206 -7.95 14.09 0.32
CA ALA A 206 -7.87 12.90 -0.51
C ALA A 206 -7.20 13.18 -1.86
N GLU A 207 -7.46 14.34 -2.50
CA GLU A 207 -6.80 14.77 -3.74
C GLU A 207 -5.30 14.97 -3.55
N LEU A 208 -4.87 15.60 -2.44
CA LEU A 208 -3.45 15.72 -2.10
C LEU A 208 -2.78 14.36 -1.93
N ASN A 209 -3.48 13.39 -1.33
CA ASN A 209 -2.98 12.02 -1.21
C ASN A 209 -2.86 11.32 -2.57
N ALA A 210 -3.86 11.48 -3.44
CA ALA A 210 -3.84 10.91 -4.79
C ALA A 210 -2.65 11.47 -5.59
N LYS A 211 -2.43 12.78 -5.54
CA LYS A 211 -1.30 13.46 -6.20
C LYS A 211 0.05 13.00 -5.64
N GLN A 212 0.21 12.93 -4.32
CA GLN A 212 1.47 12.45 -3.72
C GLN A 212 1.78 11.02 -4.17
N HIS A 213 0.78 10.14 -4.14
CA HIS A 213 0.96 8.77 -4.58
C HIS A 213 1.29 8.67 -6.08
N PHE A 214 0.70 9.55 -6.90
CA PHE A 214 1.03 9.64 -8.32
C PHE A 214 2.51 9.94 -8.53
N ILE A 215 3.00 11.00 -7.88
CA ILE A 215 4.40 11.44 -7.97
C ILE A 215 5.33 10.32 -7.51
N GLU A 216 5.08 9.74 -6.34
CA GLU A 216 5.89 8.63 -5.81
C GLU A 216 5.90 7.43 -6.75
N ARG A 217 4.75 7.07 -7.33
CA ARG A 217 4.63 5.87 -8.18
C ARG A 217 5.29 6.08 -9.54
N PHE A 218 4.98 7.17 -10.22
CA PHE A 218 5.33 7.36 -11.62
C PHE A 218 6.69 8.06 -11.81
N ASN A 219 7.17 8.89 -10.87
CA ASN A 219 8.57 9.34 -10.90
C ASN A 219 9.54 8.20 -10.58
N THR A 220 9.12 7.22 -9.77
CA THR A 220 9.91 5.99 -9.56
C THR A 220 9.95 5.14 -10.83
N GLN A 221 8.88 5.11 -11.62
CA GLN A 221 8.86 4.40 -12.90
C GLN A 221 9.82 5.01 -13.94
N ASP A 222 9.93 6.35 -13.98
CA ASP A 222 10.95 7.03 -14.79
C ASP A 222 12.38 6.68 -14.35
N ARG A 223 12.65 6.68 -13.03
CA ARG A 223 13.95 6.22 -12.50
C ARG A 223 14.24 4.76 -12.85
N ASN A 224 13.26 3.88 -12.71
CA ASN A 224 13.42 2.47 -13.04
C ASN A 224 13.71 2.28 -14.53
N SER A 225 13.00 3.00 -15.40
CA SER A 225 13.21 2.95 -16.85
C SER A 225 14.62 3.42 -17.25
N GLN A 226 15.12 4.47 -16.59
CA GLN A 226 16.51 4.94 -16.75
C GLN A 226 17.51 3.88 -16.25
N MET A 227 17.28 3.29 -15.08
CA MET A 227 18.15 2.26 -14.51
C MET A 227 18.19 0.99 -15.38
N LEU A 228 17.06 0.55 -15.92
CA LEU A 228 16.98 -0.60 -16.82
C LEU A 228 17.70 -0.32 -18.14
N SER A 229 17.60 0.91 -18.67
CA SER A 229 18.38 1.33 -19.85
C SER A 229 19.88 1.29 -19.57
N MET A 230 20.32 1.82 -18.41
CA MET A 230 21.72 1.74 -18.00
C MET A 230 22.20 0.29 -17.82
N LEU A 231 21.35 -0.59 -17.29
CA LEU A 231 21.65 -2.01 -17.13
C LEU A 231 21.82 -2.69 -18.50
N ALA A 232 20.94 -2.38 -19.45
CA ALA A 232 21.03 -2.87 -20.83
C ALA A 232 22.33 -2.43 -21.51
N GLU A 233 22.73 -1.17 -21.35
CA GLU A 233 24.00 -0.66 -21.86
C GLU A 233 25.20 -1.33 -21.19
N MET A 234 25.21 -1.41 -19.85
CA MET A 234 26.31 -1.97 -19.07
C MET A 234 26.58 -3.44 -19.40
N PHE A 235 25.53 -4.24 -19.63
CA PHE A 235 25.65 -5.65 -20.01
C PHE A 235 25.56 -5.89 -21.52
N SER A 236 25.49 -4.84 -22.34
CA SER A 236 25.37 -4.93 -23.80
C SER A 236 24.21 -5.83 -24.26
N LEU A 237 23.07 -5.71 -23.59
CA LEU A 237 21.86 -6.48 -23.90
C LEU A 237 21.23 -5.99 -25.20
N LYS A 238 20.62 -6.91 -25.95
CA LYS A 238 19.93 -6.59 -27.22
C LYS A 238 18.68 -5.73 -27.03
N GLN A 239 18.07 -5.80 -25.85
CA GLN A 239 16.87 -5.07 -25.47
C GLN A 239 16.92 -4.68 -24.00
N VAL A 240 16.19 -3.63 -23.63
CA VAL A 240 16.01 -3.26 -22.23
C VAL A 240 15.27 -4.38 -21.51
N PRO A 241 15.84 -4.97 -20.45
CA PRO A 241 15.23 -6.13 -19.81
C PRO A 241 14.05 -5.70 -18.94
N ARG A 242 12.83 -6.03 -19.36
CA ARG A 242 11.61 -5.68 -18.63
C ARG A 242 11.29 -6.72 -17.57
N ARG A 243 11.43 -8.02 -17.89
CA ARG A 243 11.23 -9.13 -16.96
C ARG A 243 12.59 -9.70 -16.54
N ILE A 244 12.92 -9.54 -15.26
CA ILE A 244 14.17 -10.00 -14.67
C ILE A 244 13.86 -11.05 -13.61
N GLU A 245 14.55 -12.19 -13.66
CA GLU A 245 14.46 -13.22 -12.62
C GLU A 245 15.80 -13.43 -11.94
N CYS A 246 15.81 -13.32 -10.62
CA CYS A 246 16.98 -13.54 -9.79
C CYS A 246 16.90 -14.90 -9.10
N VAL A 247 17.92 -15.74 -9.24
CA VAL A 247 17.99 -17.07 -8.63
C VAL A 247 18.93 -17.03 -7.42
N ASP A 248 18.36 -17.25 -6.23
CA ASP A 248 19.11 -17.38 -4.97
C ASP A 248 19.12 -18.84 -4.50
N ILE A 249 20.31 -19.34 -4.11
CA ILE A 249 20.50 -20.67 -3.52
C ILE A 249 20.70 -20.53 -2.03
N SER A 250 19.77 -21.08 -1.25
CA SER A 250 19.81 -21.07 0.21
C SER A 250 20.11 -22.46 0.76
N ASN A 251 21.24 -22.58 1.45
CA ASN A 251 21.66 -23.79 2.17
C ASN A 251 21.19 -23.71 3.63
N PHE A 252 20.16 -24.47 3.99
CA PHE A 252 19.83 -24.69 5.41
C PHE A 252 20.85 -25.66 6.03
N GLN A 253 21.10 -25.59 7.34
CA GLN A 253 21.98 -26.51 8.08
C GLN A 253 21.38 -27.93 8.22
N GLY A 254 21.01 -28.52 7.08
CA GLY A 254 20.39 -29.83 6.91
C GLY A 254 20.45 -30.20 5.43
N THR A 255 20.19 -31.46 5.12
CA THR A 255 20.32 -32.06 3.78
C THR A 255 19.39 -31.50 2.69
N ASP A 256 18.60 -30.47 2.97
CA ASP A 256 17.63 -29.88 2.06
C ASP A 256 18.15 -28.53 1.52
N ILE A 257 18.57 -28.50 0.25
CA ILE A 257 18.93 -27.27 -0.48
C ILE A 257 17.67 -26.70 -1.15
N VAL A 258 17.41 -25.40 -0.96
CA VAL A 258 16.26 -24.71 -1.54
C VAL A 258 16.74 -23.55 -2.40
N ALA A 259 16.21 -23.45 -3.61
CA ALA A 259 16.39 -22.30 -4.48
C ALA A 259 15.14 -21.44 -4.50
N SER A 260 15.30 -20.13 -4.45
CA SER A 260 14.22 -19.16 -4.67
C SER A 260 14.47 -18.35 -5.93
N VAL A 261 13.43 -18.22 -6.75
CA VAL A 261 13.40 -17.32 -7.89
C VAL A 261 12.53 -16.14 -7.53
N VAL A 262 13.12 -14.95 -7.59
CA VAL A 262 12.46 -13.66 -7.35
C VAL A 262 12.31 -12.97 -8.70
N ALA A 263 11.11 -12.50 -9.02
CA ALA A 263 10.82 -11.87 -10.30
C ALA A 263 10.63 -10.35 -10.14
N PHE A 264 11.05 -9.60 -11.15
CA PHE A 264 10.80 -8.18 -11.32
C PHE A 264 10.25 -7.92 -12.71
N THR A 265 9.26 -7.03 -12.79
CA THR A 265 8.70 -6.54 -14.05
C THR A 265 8.80 -5.02 -14.05
N ASP A 266 9.46 -4.44 -15.04
CA ASP A 266 9.73 -2.99 -15.17
C ASP A 266 10.39 -2.38 -13.91
N GLY A 267 11.33 -3.13 -13.32
CA GLY A 267 12.06 -2.73 -12.11
C GLY A 267 11.23 -2.78 -10.82
N ILE A 268 10.01 -3.32 -10.87
CA ILE A 268 9.11 -3.46 -9.71
C ILE A 268 9.03 -4.94 -9.32
N PRO A 269 9.08 -5.29 -8.01
CA PRO A 269 8.93 -6.68 -7.57
C PRO A 269 7.61 -7.31 -8.02
N ASP A 270 7.68 -8.39 -8.78
CA ASP A 270 6.54 -9.22 -9.22
C ASP A 270 6.38 -10.42 -8.29
N LYS A 271 5.57 -10.26 -7.24
CA LYS A 271 5.38 -11.29 -6.21
C LYS A 271 4.67 -12.54 -6.72
N GLU A 272 3.83 -12.43 -7.75
CA GLU A 272 3.12 -13.58 -8.34
C GLU A 272 4.09 -14.47 -9.13
N GLY A 273 5.15 -13.87 -9.67
CA GLY A 273 6.26 -14.54 -10.33
C GLY A 273 7.19 -15.33 -9.40
N TYR A 274 7.10 -15.18 -8.07
CA TYR A 274 8.04 -15.83 -7.15
C TYR A 274 7.86 -17.34 -7.15
N LYS A 275 8.97 -18.08 -7.22
CA LYS A 275 8.97 -19.56 -7.17
C LYS A 275 9.99 -20.06 -6.16
N ARG A 276 9.72 -21.25 -5.62
CA ARG A 276 10.65 -22.00 -4.79
C ARG A 276 10.83 -23.39 -5.36
N TYR A 277 12.07 -23.83 -5.43
CA TYR A 277 12.44 -25.15 -5.92
C TYR A 277 13.19 -25.91 -4.83
N LYS A 278 12.80 -27.16 -4.59
CA LYS A 278 13.67 -28.13 -3.92
C LYS A 278 14.69 -28.64 -4.93
N VAL A 279 15.96 -28.50 -4.59
CA VAL A 279 17.08 -29.03 -5.37
C VAL A 279 17.16 -30.53 -5.09
N ARG A 280 17.38 -31.34 -6.14
CA ARG A 280 17.36 -32.81 -6.02
C ARG A 280 18.74 -33.41 -5.75
N ALA A 281 19.79 -32.60 -5.78
CA ALA A 281 21.17 -33.04 -5.60
C ALA A 281 21.37 -33.77 -4.25
N GLN A 282 21.89 -35.00 -4.32
CA GLN A 282 22.31 -35.79 -3.16
C GLN A 282 23.84 -35.69 -3.02
N GLY A 283 24.32 -35.24 -1.86
CA GLY A 283 25.76 -35.16 -1.59
C GLY A 283 26.17 -33.89 -0.83
N LYS A 284 27.43 -33.48 -0.97
CA LYS A 284 27.92 -32.21 -0.43
C LYS A 284 27.23 -31.04 -1.16
N PRO A 285 27.00 -29.90 -0.48
CA PRO A 285 26.46 -28.70 -1.13
C PRO A 285 27.31 -28.31 -2.33
N ASP A 286 26.70 -28.28 -3.50
CA ASP A 286 27.29 -27.79 -4.75
C ASP A 286 26.33 -26.75 -5.35
N ASP A 287 26.67 -25.49 -5.12
CA ASP A 287 25.84 -24.37 -5.53
C ASP A 287 25.82 -24.24 -7.07
N PHE A 288 26.89 -24.61 -7.78
CA PHE A 288 26.92 -24.57 -9.25
C PHE A 288 26.00 -25.62 -9.86
N ALA A 289 26.05 -26.86 -9.35
CA ALA A 289 25.15 -27.91 -9.78
C ALA A 289 23.68 -27.54 -9.48
N SER A 290 23.44 -26.89 -8.33
CA SER A 290 22.13 -26.41 -7.92
C SER A 290 21.60 -25.32 -8.87
N ILE A 291 22.40 -24.29 -9.19
CA ILE A 291 22.04 -23.25 -10.15
C ILE A 291 21.74 -23.86 -11.51
N TYR A 292 22.61 -24.75 -12.01
CA TYR A 292 22.41 -25.40 -13.30
C TYR A 292 21.09 -26.18 -13.37
N GLU A 293 20.77 -26.97 -12.33
CA GLU A 293 19.50 -27.72 -12.27
C GLU A 293 18.29 -26.76 -12.34
N ILE A 294 18.30 -25.71 -11.52
CA ILE A 294 17.16 -24.81 -11.38
C ILE A 294 16.95 -23.96 -12.62
N VAL A 295 18.03 -23.36 -13.15
CA VAL A 295 17.97 -22.56 -14.38
C VAL A 295 17.52 -23.43 -15.55
N SER A 296 18.05 -24.64 -15.70
CA SER A 296 17.63 -25.55 -16.77
C SER A 296 16.14 -25.88 -16.69
N ARG A 297 15.64 -26.23 -15.50
CA ARG A 297 14.20 -26.51 -15.28
C ARG A 297 13.33 -25.28 -15.54
N ARG A 298 13.79 -24.08 -15.15
CA ARG A 298 13.06 -22.82 -15.35
C ARG A 298 13.00 -22.44 -16.83
N VAL A 299 14.09 -22.62 -17.57
CA VAL A 299 14.17 -22.36 -19.01
C VAL A 299 13.30 -23.36 -19.78
N ASP A 300 13.36 -24.66 -19.45
CA ASP A 300 12.55 -25.68 -20.11
C ASP A 300 11.05 -25.44 -19.92
N ARG A 301 10.66 -24.99 -18.73
CA ARG A 301 9.29 -24.59 -18.46
C ARG A 301 8.90 -23.32 -19.20
N GLY A 302 9.74 -22.28 -19.13
CA GLY A 302 9.49 -21.00 -19.79
C GLY A 302 9.36 -21.12 -21.31
N LYS A 303 10.11 -22.02 -21.94
CA LYS A 303 9.95 -22.32 -23.38
C LYS A 303 8.60 -22.95 -23.73
N LYS A 304 8.00 -23.72 -22.82
CA LYS A 304 6.69 -24.36 -23.04
C LYS A 304 5.53 -23.42 -22.75
N GLU A 305 5.71 -22.54 -21.77
CA GLU A 305 4.69 -21.57 -21.31
C GLU A 305 4.82 -20.20 -21.99
N GLU A 306 5.80 -20.04 -22.90
CA GLU A 306 6.18 -18.76 -23.54
C GLU A 306 6.45 -17.63 -22.52
N ASP A 307 6.97 -17.99 -21.35
CA ASP A 307 7.27 -17.11 -20.22
C ASP A 307 8.75 -17.21 -19.86
N LEU A 308 9.63 -16.73 -20.74
CA LEU A 308 11.06 -16.56 -20.43
C LEU A 308 11.33 -15.12 -19.96
N PRO A 309 12.19 -14.93 -18.95
CA PRO A 309 12.64 -13.60 -18.60
C PRO A 309 13.59 -13.04 -19.66
N ASP A 310 13.67 -11.71 -19.73
CA ASP A 310 14.63 -11.00 -20.57
C ASP A 310 16.07 -11.12 -20.04
N LEU A 311 16.20 -11.31 -18.71
CA LEU A 311 17.48 -11.43 -18.02
C LEU A 311 17.36 -12.36 -16.81
N PHE A 312 18.31 -13.30 -16.70
CA PHE A 312 18.56 -14.06 -15.48
C PHE A 312 19.70 -13.41 -14.69
N VAL A 313 19.53 -13.32 -13.37
CA VAL A 313 20.53 -12.85 -12.40
C VAL A 313 20.81 -13.95 -11.39
#